data_AF-A0A950S2X5-F1
#
_entry.id   AF-A0A950S2X5-F1
#
_cell.length_a   1.000
_cell.length_b   1.000
_cell.length_c   1.000
_cell.angle_alpha   90.00
_cell.angle_beta   90.00
_cell.angle_gamma   90.00
#
_symmetry.space_group_name_H-M   'P 1'
#
loop_
_entity.id
_entity.type
_entity.pdbx_description
1 polymer ?
#
loop_
_entity_poly.entity_id
_entity_poly.type
_entity_poly.pdbx_seq_one_letter_code
_entity_poly.pdbx_strand_id
1 'polypeptide(L)'
;MKPRTMVRKQVYIEPRHDRMLKRRAKQQGVTEAEIIREALDHVDAPVVRRRHVDPDAVREAVAFMRSLSARPQQPKGRALTRESLYEDRIGRWTKS
;
A
#
# COMPACT_ATOMS: atom_id res chain seq x y z
N MET A 1 17.64 10.42 -9.15
CA MET A 1 16.52 9.55 -9.62
C MET A 1 16.31 9.82 -11.10
N LYS A 2 16.50 8.84 -12.00
CA LYS A 2 16.14 9.03 -13.41
C LYS A 2 14.61 9.13 -13.51
N PRO A 3 14.05 10.15 -14.20
CA PRO A 3 12.62 10.19 -14.46
C PRO A 3 12.22 8.98 -15.29
N ARG A 4 11.13 8.33 -14.91
CA ARG A 4 10.58 7.16 -15.59
C ARG A 4 10.19 7.60 -17.01
N THR A 5 10.80 7.00 -18.04
CA THR A 5 10.57 7.39 -19.44
C THR A 5 9.10 7.12 -19.81
N MET A 6 8.36 8.18 -20.15
CA MET A 6 6.96 8.08 -20.58
C MET A 6 6.87 8.16 -22.10
N VAL A 7 6.05 7.29 -22.72
CA VAL A 7 5.77 7.31 -24.16
C VAL A 7 4.36 7.85 -24.39
N ARG A 8 4.21 8.91 -25.20
CA ARG A 8 2.89 9.44 -25.56
C ARG A 8 2.18 8.47 -26.50
N LYS A 9 0.96 8.07 -26.15
CA LYS A 9 0.06 7.27 -26.99
C LYS A 9 -1.23 8.04 -27.25
N GLN A 10 -1.78 7.92 -28.45
CA GLN A 10 -3.11 8.43 -28.81
C GLN A 10 -4.01 7.22 -29.05
N VAL A 11 -5.19 7.20 -28.42
CA VAL A 11 -6.15 6.10 -28.50
C VAL A 11 -7.55 6.66 -28.70
N TYR A 12 -8.36 5.97 -29.51
CA TYR A 12 -9.78 6.26 -29.62
C TYR A 12 -10.52 5.54 -28.51
N ILE A 13 -11.40 6.26 -27.81
CA ILE A 13 -12.25 5.71 -26.75
C ILE A 13 -13.69 6.15 -26.97
N GLU A 14 -14.64 5.33 -26.51
CA GLU A 14 -16.05 5.69 -26.55
C GLU A 14 -16.36 6.88 -25.62
N PRO A 15 -17.39 7.69 -25.92
CA PRO A 15 -17.80 8.82 -25.07
C PRO A 15 -18.08 8.42 -23.61
N ARG A 16 -18.55 7.19 -23.36
CA ARG A 16 -18.78 6.68 -22.00
C ARG A 16 -17.47 6.53 -21.20
N HIS A 17 -16.37 6.18 -21.86
CA HIS A 17 -15.06 6.02 -21.22
C HIS A 17 -14.46 7.38 -20.88
N ASP A 18 -14.55 8.38 -21.76
CA ASP A 18 -14.13 9.77 -21.48
C ASP A 18 -14.83 10.32 -20.23
N ARG A 19 -16.16 10.19 -20.16
CA ARG A 19 -16.94 10.60 -18.98
C ARG A 19 -16.52 9.86 -17.70
N MET A 20 -16.19 8.57 -17.81
CA MET A 20 -15.71 7.78 -16.68
C MET A 20 -14.34 8.27 -16.19
N LEU A 21 -13.39 8.49 -17.11
CA LEU A 21 -12.05 8.94 -16.79
C LEU A 21 -12.08 10.31 -16.09
N LYS A 22 -12.79 11.29 -16.67
CA LYS A 22 -12.97 12.62 -16.07
C LYS A 22 -13.55 12.56 -14.67
N ARG A 23 -14.60 11.77 -14.48
CA ARG A 23 -15.26 11.60 -13.18
C ARG A 23 -14.30 11.01 -12.15
N ARG A 24 -13.60 9.93 -12.49
CA ARG A 24 -12.67 9.25 -11.57
C ARG A 24 -11.45 10.12 -11.26
N ALA A 25 -10.89 10.78 -12.26
CA ALA A 25 -9.77 11.71 -12.09
C ALA A 25 -10.10 12.80 -11.06
N LYS A 26 -11.29 13.42 -11.20
CA LYS A 26 -11.78 14.42 -10.24
C LYS A 26 -12.01 13.83 -8.85
N GLN A 27 -12.59 12.64 -8.75
CA GLN A 27 -12.89 12.00 -7.45
C GLN A 27 -11.62 11.60 -6.69
N GLN A 28 -10.57 11.17 -7.40
CA GLN A 28 -9.33 10.68 -6.82
C GLN A 28 -8.23 11.75 -6.72
N GLY A 29 -8.41 12.90 -7.37
CA GLY A 29 -7.40 13.97 -7.41
C GLY A 29 -6.18 13.63 -8.26
N VAL A 30 -6.33 12.73 -9.24
CA VAL A 30 -5.25 12.26 -10.14
C VAL A 30 -5.56 12.61 -11.59
N THR A 31 -4.59 12.42 -12.48
CA THR A 31 -4.80 12.66 -13.92
C THR A 31 -5.48 11.47 -14.61
N GLU A 32 -6.18 11.71 -15.72
CA GLU A 32 -6.77 10.64 -16.52
C GLU A 32 -5.72 9.65 -17.03
N ALA A 33 -4.53 10.15 -17.40
CA ALA A 33 -3.40 9.33 -17.83
C ALA A 33 -2.89 8.40 -16.72
N GLU A 34 -3.01 8.81 -15.46
CA GLU A 34 -2.62 7.99 -14.30
C GLU A 34 -3.59 6.83 -14.09
N ILE A 35 -4.89 7.08 -14.24
CA ILE A 35 -5.93 6.03 -14.23
C ILE A 35 -5.71 5.03 -15.36
N ILE A 36 -5.35 5.51 -16.56
CA ILE A 36 -5.06 4.61 -17.70
C ILE A 36 -3.81 3.77 -17.41
N ARG A 37 -2.74 4.37 -16.87
CA ARG A 37 -1.52 3.64 -16.51
C ARG A 37 -1.79 2.58 -15.44
N GLU A 38 -2.51 2.91 -14.37
CA GLU A 38 -2.88 1.95 -13.32
C GLU A 38 -3.72 0.79 -13.87
N ALA A 39 -4.67 1.09 -14.77
CA ALA A 39 -5.45 0.06 -15.44
C ALA A 39 -4.58 -0.86 -16.32
N LEU A 40 -3.59 -0.31 -17.03
CA LEU A 40 -2.63 -1.11 -17.82
C LEU A 40 -1.73 -1.95 -16.91
N ASP A 41 -1.23 -1.40 -15.81
CA ASP A 41 -0.44 -2.12 -14.81
C ASP A 41 -1.25 -3.30 -14.23
N HIS A 42 -2.57 -3.16 -14.05
CA HIS A 42 -3.44 -4.25 -13.62
C HIS A 42 -3.69 -5.34 -14.67
N VAL A 43 -3.66 -4.99 -15.96
CA VAL A 43 -3.79 -5.96 -17.06
C VAL A 43 -2.49 -6.74 -17.23
N ASP A 44 -1.34 -6.07 -17.13
CA ASP A 44 -0.01 -6.67 -17.25
C ASP A 44 0.47 -7.36 -15.97
N ALA A 45 -0.18 -7.09 -14.83
CA ALA A 45 0.10 -7.82 -13.61
C ALA A 45 -0.14 -9.32 -13.86
N PRO A 46 0.85 -10.20 -13.60
CA PRO A 46 0.60 -11.65 -13.62
C PRO A 46 -0.61 -11.86 -12.74
N VAL A 47 -1.60 -12.66 -13.18
CA VAL A 47 -2.85 -12.89 -12.46
C VAL A 47 -2.53 -13.32 -11.03
N VAL A 48 -2.33 -12.35 -10.14
CA VAL A 48 -2.37 -12.53 -8.71
C VAL A 48 -3.85 -12.69 -8.52
N ARG A 49 -4.29 -13.95 -8.64
CA ARG A 49 -5.64 -14.41 -8.33
C ARG A 49 -6.15 -13.49 -7.26
N ARG A 50 -7.21 -12.71 -7.54
CA ARG A 50 -7.86 -11.86 -6.53
C ARG A 50 -7.85 -12.67 -5.25
N ARG A 51 -6.98 -12.29 -4.30
CA ARG A 51 -6.85 -13.05 -3.06
C ARG A 51 -8.27 -13.01 -2.53
N HIS A 52 -8.91 -14.17 -2.39
CA HIS A 52 -10.25 -14.23 -1.85
C HIS A 52 -10.11 -13.64 -0.46
N VAL A 53 -10.53 -12.37 -0.31
CA VAL A 53 -10.38 -11.65 0.94
C VAL A 53 -11.45 -12.25 1.82
N ASP A 54 -11.04 -13.10 2.74
CA ASP A 54 -11.93 -13.66 3.74
C ASP A 54 -12.53 -12.50 4.56
N PRO A 55 -13.85 -12.26 4.48
CA PRO A 55 -14.50 -11.18 5.22
C PRO A 55 -14.32 -11.31 6.72
N ASP A 56 -14.20 -12.54 7.25
CA ASP A 56 -13.97 -12.79 8.67
C ASP A 56 -12.54 -12.40 9.08
N ALA A 57 -11.54 -12.76 8.28
CA ALA A 57 -10.16 -12.34 8.52
C ALA A 57 -10.02 -10.80 8.53
N VAL A 58 -10.76 -10.11 7.66
CA VAL A 58 -10.79 -8.63 7.66
C VAL A 58 -11.45 -8.08 8.93
N ARG A 59 -12.58 -8.65 9.34
CA ARG A 59 -13.27 -8.25 10.59
C ARG A 59 -12.35 -8.44 11.79
N GLU A 60 -11.67 -9.57 11.88
CA GLU A 60 -10.74 -9.90 12.96
C GLU A 60 -9.54 -8.94 12.97
N ALA A 61 -8.94 -8.67 11.81
CA ALA A 61 -7.84 -7.70 11.69
C ALA A 61 -8.26 -6.29 12.14
N VAL A 62 -9.46 -5.84 11.78
CA VAL A 62 -9.99 -4.55 12.22
C VAL A 62 -10.25 -4.52 13.72
N ALA A 63 -10.83 -5.59 14.29
CA ALA A 63 -11.03 -5.71 15.72
C ALA A 63 -9.70 -5.70 16.48
N PHE A 64 -8.68 -6.39 15.96
CA PHE A 64 -7.34 -6.40 16.53
C PHE A 64 -6.70 -5.02 16.52
N MET A 65 -6.71 -4.31 15.37
CA MET A 65 -6.21 -2.93 15.28
C MET A 65 -6.91 -1.97 16.24
N ARG A 66 -8.23 -2.09 16.40
CA ARG A 66 -8.99 -1.31 17.39
C ARG A 66 -8.56 -1.64 18.82
N SER A 67 -8.36 -2.92 19.14
CA SER A 67 -7.88 -3.31 20.47
C SER A 67 -6.48 -2.75 20.77
N LEU A 68 -5.60 -2.65 19.77
CA LEU A 68 -4.30 -2.00 19.91
C LEU A 68 -4.43 -0.50 20.15
N SER A 69 -5.33 0.19 19.45
CA SER A 69 -5.56 1.62 19.67
C SER A 69 -6.19 1.94 21.03
N ALA A 70 -6.93 0.99 21.62
CA ALA A 70 -7.55 1.15 22.93
C ALA A 70 -6.58 0.89 24.09
N ARG A 71 -5.38 0.34 23.82
CA ARG A 71 -4.37 0.13 24.85
C ARG A 71 -3.79 1.48 25.30
N PRO A 72 -3.46 1.63 26.59
CA PRO A 72 -2.79 2.83 27.07
C PRO A 72 -1.49 3.03 26.28
N GLN A 73 -1.24 4.29 25.91
CA GLN A 73 -0.08 4.65 25.11
C GLN A 73 1.19 4.17 25.84
N GLN A 74 1.97 3.31 25.18
CA GLN A 74 3.27 2.89 25.70
C GLN A 74 4.08 4.15 26.04
N PRO A 75 4.86 4.14 27.14
CA PRO A 75 5.59 5.31 27.58
C PRO A 75 6.40 5.89 26.42
N LYS A 76 6.30 7.22 26.22
CA LYS A 76 7.01 7.95 25.17
C LYS A 76 8.51 7.93 25.46
N GLY A 77 9.16 6.88 24.97
CA GLY A 77 10.60 6.70 24.94
C GLY A 77 10.90 5.63 23.91
N ARG A 78 11.94 5.82 23.08
CA ARG A 78 12.43 4.74 22.23
C ARG A 78 12.97 3.65 23.14
N ALA A 79 12.14 2.65 23.47
CA ALA A 79 12.61 1.45 24.16
C ALA A 79 13.65 0.68 23.33
N LEU A 80 13.68 0.95 22.02
CA LEU A 80 14.65 0.40 21.08
C LEU A 80 15.65 1.49 20.70
N THR A 81 16.74 1.60 21.46
CA THR A 81 17.94 2.32 21.04
C THR A 81 18.83 1.39 20.24
N ARG A 82 19.68 1.95 19.38
CA ARG A 82 20.65 1.15 18.63
C ARG A 82 21.51 0.32 19.59
N GLU A 83 21.97 0.97 20.65
CA GLU A 83 22.83 0.41 21.68
C GLU A 83 22.15 -0.80 22.36
N SER A 84 20.88 -0.67 22.78
CA SER A 84 20.11 -1.78 23.38
C SER A 84 19.94 -2.98 22.44
N LEU A 85 19.77 -2.72 21.14
CA LEU A 85 19.63 -3.79 20.13
C LEU A 85 20.96 -4.50 19.87
N TYR A 86 22.09 -3.77 19.92
CA TYR A 86 23.42 -4.38 19.80
C TYR A 86 23.80 -5.17 21.06
N GLU A 87 23.48 -4.66 22.25
CA GLU A 87 23.70 -5.36 23.52
C GLU A 87 22.89 -6.66 23.61
N ASP A 88 21.58 -6.62 23.31
CA ASP A 88 20.74 -7.83 23.27
C ASP A 88 21.24 -8.83 22.21
N ARG A 89 21.64 -8.33 21.04
CA ARG A 89 22.19 -9.17 19.98
C ARG A 89 23.49 -9.83 20.41
N ILE A 90 24.44 -9.10 20.99
CA ILE A 90 25.74 -9.65 21.45
C ILE A 90 25.52 -10.62 22.63
N GLY A 91 24.62 -10.27 23.57
CA GLY A 91 24.27 -11.08 24.73
C GLY A 91 23.66 -12.45 24.39
N ARG A 92 22.99 -12.56 23.24
CA ARG A 92 22.49 -13.84 22.71
C ARG A 92 23.61 -14.80 22.28
N TRP A 93 24.80 -14.29 21.94
CA TRP A 93 25.94 -15.10 21.48
C TRP A 93 27.00 -15.35 22.56
N THR A 94 27.00 -14.59 23.67
CA THR A 94 27.95 -14.78 24.79
C THR A 94 27.47 -15.78 25.85
N LYS A 95 26.25 -16.33 25.72
CA LYS A 95 25.68 -17.36 26.60
C LYS A 95 25.84 -18.79 26.04
N SER A 96 26.75 -19.02 25.10
CA SER A 96 27.10 -20.34 24.57
C SER A 96 28.54 -20.71 24.83
#